data_AF-A0A924SE10-F1
#
_entry.id   AF-A0A924SE10-F1
#
_cell.length_a   1.000
_cell.length_b   1.000
_cell.length_c   1.000
_cell.angle_alpha   90.00
_cell.angle_beta   90.00
_cell.angle_gamma   90.00
#
_symmetry.space_group_name_H-M   'P 1'
#
loop_
_entity.id
_entity.type
_entity.pdbx_description
1 polymer ?
#
loop_
_entity_poly.entity_id
_entity_poly.type
_entity_poly.pdbx_seq_one_letter_code
_entity_poly.pdbx_strand_id
1 'polypeptide(L)'
;MQKLDTSTDFAEITPSAPIKTATHGWRAKCLQRLVRLDLPVPKTVSLPAATVRAIAAGNPVDCEAILGHFGSAPLISVRPSPENPDWGGPGSMLNIGLNAARHKTLCDSHGQAAGDALYLRFVQSYATHVARLELDMDTGKNGGALQSALQSYSREMDEDFPEDPAKQLAEVLRSMARAWEGTSARLLRQAKGAPEGAGLGLVVQEMAQGIGQGISGSGVIQFVDPVTGTPRIIGRYLGQSQGRDALKTTEAMYLTRDPRGPSLEDLAPEIFAELSMFGARCRQNLREEMQVEFTVDGGKLAVLDAGKVARSSRAGLRIAVDLADDGVITRSEAILRVEPRALTELLHPQVDPRGLRDVIVRGIAASPGGATGRIVFSSAAAQASAARGEPCILVRRETAPEDIRGMHSAAAVLTERGGMTS
;
A
#
# COMPACT_ATOMS: atom_id res chain seq x y z
N MET A 1 -42.34 8.95 10.70
CA MET A 1 -41.13 9.72 11.06
C MET A 1 -40.20 8.78 11.81
N GLN A 2 -39.36 8.03 11.09
CA GLN A 2 -38.35 7.17 11.68
C GLN A 2 -37.27 8.07 12.29
N LYS A 3 -36.95 7.88 13.57
CA LYS A 3 -35.78 8.49 14.20
C LYS A 3 -34.55 8.06 13.39
N LEU A 4 -33.99 9.01 12.63
CA LEU A 4 -32.61 8.90 12.14
C LEU A 4 -31.74 8.86 13.40
N ASP A 5 -31.22 7.68 13.68
CA ASP A 5 -30.23 7.46 14.73
C ASP A 5 -29.08 8.45 14.48
N THR A 6 -28.79 9.29 15.48
CA THR A 6 -27.63 10.19 15.50
C THR A 6 -26.38 9.34 15.62
N SER A 7 -26.02 8.64 14.53
CA SER A 7 -24.75 7.94 14.42
C SER A 7 -23.68 9.00 14.29
N THR A 8 -22.79 9.06 15.28
CA THR A 8 -21.59 9.90 15.25
C THR A 8 -20.87 9.78 13.91
N ASP A 9 -20.42 10.92 13.37
CA ASP A 9 -19.74 11.00 12.07
C ASP A 9 -18.47 10.13 12.00
N PHE A 10 -17.93 9.74 13.15
CA PHE A 10 -16.78 8.88 13.32
C PHE A 10 -16.91 8.00 14.58
N ALA A 11 -16.01 7.03 14.72
CA ALA A 11 -15.87 6.16 15.89
C ALA A 11 -14.39 5.99 16.28
N GLU A 12 -14.07 6.11 17.56
CA GLU A 12 -12.74 5.77 18.08
C GLU A 12 -12.46 4.26 17.96
N ILE A 13 -11.25 3.92 17.51
CA ILE A 13 -10.83 2.52 17.42
C ILE A 13 -10.36 2.04 18.80
N THR A 14 -11.28 1.41 19.51
CA THR A 14 -11.02 0.74 20.79
C THR A 14 -11.28 -0.77 20.68
N PRO A 15 -10.83 -1.59 21.64
CA PRO A 15 -11.15 -3.02 21.65
C PRO A 15 -12.64 -3.33 21.52
N SER A 16 -13.52 -2.53 22.11
CA SER A 16 -14.97 -2.75 22.13
C SER A 16 -15.76 -1.98 21.05
N ALA A 17 -15.12 -1.09 20.29
CA ALA A 17 -15.80 -0.27 19.29
C ALA A 17 -16.59 -1.11 18.24
N PRO A 18 -17.72 -0.63 17.72
CA PRO A 18 -18.54 -1.36 16.75
C PRO A 18 -18.00 -1.28 15.30
N ILE A 19 -16.69 -1.46 15.12
CA ILE A 19 -16.02 -1.40 13.80
C ILE A 19 -16.32 -2.68 13.00
N LYS A 20 -16.84 -2.53 11.79
CA LYS A 20 -17.15 -3.62 10.84
C LYS A 20 -16.50 -3.34 9.49
N THR A 21 -15.99 -4.38 8.83
CA THR A 21 -15.39 -4.28 7.50
C THR A 21 -16.35 -3.69 6.47
N ALA A 22 -17.62 -4.11 6.47
CA ALA A 22 -18.62 -3.63 5.51
C ALA A 22 -18.97 -2.14 5.67
N THR A 23 -18.77 -1.54 6.85
CA THR A 23 -19.17 -0.15 7.12
C THR A 23 -17.99 0.80 7.31
N HIS A 24 -16.87 0.34 7.84
CA HIS A 24 -15.67 1.16 8.12
C HIS A 24 -14.47 0.75 7.25
N GLY A 25 -14.61 -0.33 6.49
CA GLY A 25 -13.57 -0.91 5.69
C GLY A 25 -12.60 -1.80 6.45
N TRP A 26 -11.71 -2.40 5.66
CA TRP A 26 -10.76 -3.40 6.11
C TRP A 26 -9.71 -2.85 7.05
N ARG A 27 -9.13 -1.68 6.74
CA ARG A 27 -8.03 -1.10 7.52
C ARG A 27 -8.50 -0.71 8.91
N ALA A 28 -9.65 -0.04 9.03
CA ALA A 28 -10.24 0.27 10.32
C ALA A 28 -10.48 -1.00 11.15
N LYS A 29 -11.00 -2.06 10.53
CA LYS A 29 -11.20 -3.34 11.22
C LYS A 29 -9.87 -4.01 11.60
N CYS A 30 -8.86 -3.92 10.75
CA CYS A 30 -7.54 -4.46 11.02
C CYS A 30 -6.91 -3.76 12.23
N LEU A 31 -6.87 -2.43 12.23
CA LEU A 31 -6.36 -1.62 13.36
C LEU A 31 -7.07 -1.95 14.67
N GLN A 32 -8.40 -2.12 14.65
CA GLN A 32 -9.11 -2.58 15.84
C GLN A 32 -8.60 -3.94 16.34
N ARG A 33 -8.36 -4.89 15.43
CA ARG A 33 -7.83 -6.20 15.81
C ARG A 33 -6.41 -6.09 16.37
N LEU A 34 -5.57 -5.21 15.83
CA LEU A 34 -4.23 -4.96 16.37
C LEU A 34 -4.32 -4.39 17.80
N VAL A 35 -5.22 -3.43 18.05
CA VAL A 35 -5.47 -2.89 19.40
C VAL A 35 -5.95 -3.98 20.36
N ARG A 36 -6.81 -4.91 19.92
CA ARG A 36 -7.23 -6.08 20.73
C ARG A 36 -6.11 -7.08 21.03
N LEU A 37 -5.00 -7.00 20.31
CA LEU A 37 -3.82 -7.85 20.48
C LEU A 37 -2.70 -7.16 21.26
N ASP A 38 -3.02 -6.01 21.86
CA ASP A 38 -2.11 -5.17 22.63
C ASP A 38 -0.88 -4.72 21.82
N LEU A 39 -1.06 -4.50 20.52
CA LEU A 39 -0.03 -3.86 19.68
C LEU A 39 -0.09 -2.33 19.89
N PRO A 40 1.05 -1.63 19.85
CA PRO A 40 1.14 -0.19 20.09
C PRO A 40 0.64 0.58 18.85
N VAL A 41 -0.66 0.55 18.60
CA VAL A 41 -1.29 1.33 17.53
C VAL A 41 -1.51 2.76 18.03
N PRO A 42 -1.06 3.80 17.29
CA PRO A 42 -1.35 5.18 17.64
C PRO A 42 -2.84 5.45 17.77
N LYS A 43 -3.22 6.49 18.53
CA LYS A 43 -4.64 6.84 18.69
C LYS A 43 -5.29 7.00 17.31
N THR A 44 -6.48 6.43 17.14
CA THR A 44 -7.11 6.31 15.82
C THR A 44 -8.63 6.46 15.92
N VAL A 45 -9.22 7.22 15.00
CA VAL A 45 -10.66 7.22 14.74
C VAL A 45 -10.96 6.79 13.31
N SER A 46 -12.16 6.28 13.06
CA SER A 46 -12.62 5.85 11.75
C SER A 46 -13.92 6.53 11.37
N LEU A 47 -13.99 7.03 10.13
CA LEU A 47 -15.20 7.51 9.49
C LEU A 47 -15.82 6.37 8.68
N PRO A 48 -17.09 6.01 8.91
CA PRO A 48 -17.76 4.98 8.14
C PRO A 48 -18.05 5.44 6.71
N ALA A 49 -18.25 4.48 5.81
CA ALA A 49 -18.48 4.73 4.39
C ALA A 49 -19.70 5.60 4.09
N ALA A 50 -20.72 5.59 4.96
CA ALA A 50 -21.87 6.48 4.86
C ALA A 50 -21.46 7.95 5.04
N THR A 51 -20.67 8.26 6.08
CA THR A 51 -20.12 9.60 6.32
C THR A 51 -19.21 10.03 5.17
N VAL A 52 -18.31 9.15 4.71
CA VAL A 52 -17.39 9.48 3.60
C VAL A 52 -18.17 9.78 2.31
N ARG A 53 -19.24 9.04 2.03
CA ARG A 53 -20.14 9.34 0.90
C ARG A 53 -20.87 10.66 1.07
N ALA A 54 -21.33 10.97 2.28
CA ALA A 54 -21.95 12.26 2.59
C ALA A 54 -20.97 13.43 2.37
N ILE A 55 -19.71 13.27 2.76
CA ILE A 55 -18.63 14.24 2.50
C ILE A 55 -18.40 14.43 0.99
N ALA A 56 -18.40 13.34 0.20
CA ALA A 56 -18.29 13.43 -1.26
C ALA A 56 -19.45 14.23 -1.88
N ALA A 57 -20.66 14.10 -1.30
CA ALA A 57 -21.86 14.84 -1.68
C ALA A 57 -21.88 16.30 -1.19
N GLY A 58 -20.88 16.73 -0.40
CA GLY A 58 -20.75 18.10 0.07
C GLY A 58 -21.25 18.36 1.49
N ASN A 59 -21.68 17.32 2.23
CA ASN A 59 -22.07 17.49 3.62
C ASN A 59 -20.84 17.79 4.49
N PRO A 60 -20.95 18.75 5.44
CA PRO A 60 -19.87 19.04 6.37
C PRO A 60 -19.67 17.86 7.35
N VAL A 61 -18.48 17.79 7.93
CA VAL A 61 -18.12 16.88 9.02
C VAL A 61 -17.45 17.69 10.11
N ASP A 62 -17.75 17.37 11.37
CA ASP A 62 -17.17 18.07 12.53
C ASP A 62 -15.69 17.70 12.71
N CYS A 63 -14.83 18.44 12.02
CA CYS A 63 -13.38 18.25 12.07
C CYS A 63 -12.79 18.66 13.42
N GLU A 64 -13.39 19.62 14.13
CA GLU A 64 -12.93 20.02 15.46
C GLU A 64 -13.17 18.89 16.47
N ALA A 65 -14.33 18.24 16.42
CA ALA A 65 -14.61 17.07 17.26
C ALA A 65 -13.65 15.91 16.97
N ILE A 66 -13.32 15.66 15.70
CA ILE A 66 -12.32 14.65 15.31
C ILE A 66 -10.95 15.02 15.87
N LEU A 67 -10.48 16.25 15.65
CA LEU A 67 -9.16 16.71 16.10
C LEU A 67 -9.05 16.72 17.63
N GLY A 68 -10.12 17.10 18.33
CA GLY A 68 -10.18 17.10 19.79
C GLY A 68 -9.91 15.74 20.42
N HIS A 69 -10.09 14.63 19.68
CA HIS A 69 -9.71 13.30 20.17
C HIS A 69 -8.20 13.13 20.29
N PHE A 70 -7.40 13.88 19.55
CA PHE A 70 -5.94 13.74 19.50
C PHE A 70 -5.22 14.81 20.34
N GLY A 71 -5.95 15.68 21.04
CA GLY A 71 -5.39 16.73 21.90
C GLY A 71 -5.43 18.12 21.26
N SER A 72 -4.66 19.07 21.82
CA SER A 72 -4.81 20.50 21.52
C SER A 72 -4.21 20.95 20.18
N ALA A 73 -3.24 20.23 19.64
CA ALA A 73 -2.63 20.57 18.35
C ALA A 73 -2.01 19.33 17.69
N PRO A 74 -2.85 18.37 17.28
CA PRO A 74 -2.39 17.06 16.85
C PRO A 74 -1.78 17.11 15.44
N LEU A 75 -0.82 16.24 15.19
CA LEU A 75 -0.44 15.85 13.83
C LEU A 75 -1.08 14.51 13.53
N ILE A 76 -1.84 14.45 12.44
CA ILE A 76 -2.60 13.25 12.06
C ILE A 76 -2.30 12.84 10.62
N SER A 77 -2.61 11.57 10.33
CA SER A 77 -2.69 11.02 8.98
C SER A 77 -4.12 10.62 8.66
N VAL A 78 -4.48 10.70 7.38
CA VAL A 78 -5.73 10.15 6.85
C VAL A 78 -5.39 9.04 5.86
N ARG A 79 -5.96 7.86 6.09
CA ARG A 79 -5.71 6.66 5.27
C ARG A 79 -7.03 6.09 4.72
N PRO A 80 -7.05 5.59 3.48
CA PRO A 80 -8.24 4.95 2.91
C PRO A 80 -8.55 3.64 3.65
N SER A 81 -9.80 3.24 3.72
CA SER A 81 -10.23 1.96 4.28
C SER A 81 -11.40 1.43 3.45
N PRO A 82 -11.17 0.90 2.23
CA PRO A 82 -12.21 0.19 1.50
C PRO A 82 -12.50 -1.16 2.16
N GLU A 83 -13.65 -1.77 1.85
CA GLU A 83 -14.00 -3.12 2.34
C GLU A 83 -13.00 -4.18 1.87
N ASN A 84 -12.51 -4.07 0.63
CA ASN A 84 -11.42 -4.87 0.11
C ASN A 84 -10.24 -3.96 -0.31
N PRO A 85 -9.05 -4.10 0.32
CA PRO A 85 -7.85 -3.35 -0.04
C PRO A 85 -7.42 -3.48 -1.51
N ASP A 86 -7.73 -4.61 -2.16
CA ASP A 86 -7.28 -4.88 -3.53
C ASP A 86 -7.95 -3.97 -4.57
N TRP A 87 -9.10 -3.39 -4.24
CA TRP A 87 -9.81 -2.42 -5.08
C TRP A 87 -9.00 -1.15 -5.34
N GLY A 88 -7.99 -0.86 -4.52
CA GLY A 88 -7.19 0.37 -4.57
C GLY A 88 -7.87 1.52 -3.81
N GLY A 89 -7.48 2.76 -4.13
CA GLY A 89 -8.04 3.95 -3.49
C GLY A 89 -7.08 5.13 -3.53
N PRO A 90 -7.49 6.29 -3.00
CA PRO A 90 -6.60 7.44 -2.85
C PRO A 90 -5.41 7.11 -1.95
N GLY A 91 -4.29 7.79 -2.17
CA GLY A 91 -3.10 7.68 -1.31
C GLY A 91 -3.38 8.19 0.11
N SER A 92 -2.52 7.80 1.06
CA SER A 92 -2.59 8.33 2.43
C SER A 92 -2.02 9.74 2.49
N MET A 93 -2.64 10.62 3.27
CA MET A 93 -2.12 11.95 3.59
C MET A 93 -1.50 11.92 4.98
N LEU A 94 -0.28 12.43 5.12
CA LEU A 94 0.46 12.49 6.39
C LEU A 94 0.61 13.94 6.85
N ASN A 95 0.92 14.13 8.13
CA ASN A 95 1.27 15.41 8.74
C ASN A 95 0.21 16.53 8.63
N ILE A 96 -1.07 16.16 8.55
CA ILE A 96 -2.17 17.11 8.64
C ILE A 96 -2.15 17.73 10.03
N GLY A 97 -2.26 19.06 10.09
CA GLY A 97 -2.02 19.89 11.27
C GLY A 97 -0.66 20.60 11.25
N LEU A 98 0.21 20.35 10.26
CA LEU A 98 1.41 21.17 10.07
C LEU A 98 1.03 22.56 9.56
N ASN A 99 1.57 23.56 10.22
CA ASN A 99 1.36 24.98 9.95
C ASN A 99 2.59 25.76 10.45
N ALA A 100 2.63 27.09 10.29
CA ALA A 100 3.80 27.90 10.66
C ALA A 100 4.18 27.77 12.15
N ALA A 101 3.19 27.73 13.05
CA ALA A 101 3.44 27.59 14.48
C ALA A 101 4.04 26.22 14.84
N ARG A 102 3.52 25.15 14.22
CA ARG A 102 4.03 23.79 14.42
C ARG A 102 5.41 23.60 13.78
N HIS A 103 5.63 24.18 12.61
CA HIS A 103 6.93 24.20 11.94
C HIS A 103 8.00 24.80 12.84
N LYS A 104 7.74 25.97 13.44
CA LYS A 104 8.66 26.57 14.42
C LYS A 104 8.97 25.62 15.57
N THR A 105 7.94 24.98 16.14
CA THR A 105 8.12 24.01 17.24
C THR A 105 8.99 22.82 16.82
N LEU A 106 8.83 22.33 15.59
CA LEU A 106 9.65 21.25 15.04
C LEU A 106 11.10 21.71 14.79
N CYS A 107 11.30 22.92 14.27
CA CYS A 107 12.64 23.49 14.12
C CYS A 107 13.36 23.61 15.47
N ASP A 108 12.67 24.06 16.52
CA ASP A 108 13.24 24.22 17.86
C ASP A 108 13.64 22.88 18.49
N SER A 109 12.92 21.81 18.19
CA SER A 109 13.12 20.48 18.81
C SER A 109 13.98 19.52 17.97
N HIS A 110 13.90 19.60 16.64
CA HIS A 110 14.50 18.64 15.70
C HIS A 110 15.50 19.31 14.73
N GLY A 111 15.65 20.63 14.80
CA GLY A 111 16.50 21.42 13.93
C GLY A 111 15.78 21.91 12.67
N GLN A 112 16.28 23.02 12.13
CA GLN A 112 15.67 23.73 10.98
C GLN A 112 15.46 22.82 9.76
N ALA A 113 16.48 22.04 9.40
CA ALA A 113 16.41 21.17 8.22
C ALA A 113 15.31 20.11 8.33
N ALA A 114 15.11 19.53 9.51
CA ALA A 114 14.07 18.51 9.74
C ALA A 114 12.67 19.14 9.71
N GLY A 115 12.49 20.29 10.36
CA GLY A 115 11.24 21.05 10.32
C GLY A 115 10.85 21.47 8.89
N ASP A 116 11.81 22.04 8.15
CA ASP A 116 11.62 22.44 6.75
C ASP A 116 11.26 21.27 5.85
N ALA A 117 11.96 20.14 5.98
CA ALA A 117 11.71 18.95 5.17
C ALA A 117 10.32 18.34 5.43
N LEU A 118 9.88 18.30 6.69
CA LEU A 118 8.56 17.81 7.08
C LEU A 118 7.44 18.70 6.53
N TYR A 119 7.58 20.02 6.71
CA TYR A 119 6.56 20.96 6.25
C TYR A 119 6.50 21.02 4.72
N LEU A 120 7.66 21.05 4.05
CA LEU A 120 7.73 21.02 2.59
C LEU A 120 7.04 19.77 2.04
N ARG A 121 7.30 18.60 2.61
CA ARG A 121 6.67 17.34 2.20
C ARG A 121 5.15 17.39 2.34
N PHE A 122 4.65 17.97 3.44
CA PHE A 122 3.22 18.14 3.63
C PHE A 122 2.61 19.09 2.60
N VAL A 123 3.19 20.28 2.40
CA VAL A 123 2.73 21.26 1.41
C VAL A 123 2.70 20.66 0.01
N GLN A 124 3.74 19.94 -0.40
CA GLN A 124 3.79 19.24 -1.69
C GLN A 124 2.69 18.19 -1.83
N SER A 125 2.57 17.31 -0.83
CA SER A 125 1.52 16.28 -0.82
C SER A 125 0.12 16.89 -0.86
N TYR A 126 -0.10 17.98 -0.13
CA TYR A 126 -1.36 18.70 -0.09
C TYR A 126 -1.68 19.35 -1.43
N ALA A 127 -0.73 20.09 -2.01
CA ALA A 127 -0.88 20.72 -3.31
C ALA A 127 -1.23 19.70 -4.39
N THR A 128 -0.50 18.59 -4.47
CA THR A 128 -0.73 17.56 -5.50
C THR A 128 -2.01 16.76 -5.27
N HIS A 129 -2.30 16.31 -4.05
CA HIS A 129 -3.39 15.36 -3.80
C HIS A 129 -4.71 16.03 -3.40
N VAL A 130 -4.66 17.22 -2.78
CA VAL A 130 -5.84 17.96 -2.33
C VAL A 130 -6.18 19.07 -3.32
N ALA A 131 -5.23 19.96 -3.60
CA ALA A 131 -5.44 21.11 -4.49
C ALA A 131 -5.32 20.76 -5.99
N ARG A 132 -4.77 19.58 -6.34
CA ARG A 132 -4.55 19.12 -7.73
C ARG A 132 -3.62 20.03 -8.54
N LEU A 133 -2.62 20.59 -7.86
CA LEU A 133 -1.58 21.43 -8.45
C LEU A 133 -0.29 20.66 -8.69
N GLU A 134 0.41 21.04 -9.75
CA GLU A 134 1.83 20.74 -9.95
C GLU A 134 2.62 21.98 -9.55
N LEU A 135 3.34 21.92 -8.43
CA LEU A 135 4.14 23.04 -7.96
C LEU A 135 5.43 23.14 -8.77
N ASP A 136 5.71 24.31 -9.33
CA ASP A 136 7.00 24.62 -9.94
C ASP A 136 8.04 24.80 -8.83
N MET A 137 8.82 23.74 -8.61
CA MET A 137 9.83 23.71 -7.56
C MET A 137 11.19 24.11 -8.11
N ASP A 138 11.61 25.34 -7.81
CA ASP A 138 13.01 25.70 -8.00
C ASP A 138 13.83 25.01 -6.90
N THR A 139 14.46 23.88 -7.25
CA THR A 139 15.20 23.02 -6.32
C THR A 139 16.58 23.60 -5.98
N GLY A 140 16.60 24.86 -5.56
CA GLY A 140 17.79 25.51 -5.04
C GLY A 140 18.28 24.77 -3.79
N LYS A 141 19.53 24.28 -3.81
CA LYS A 141 20.20 23.54 -2.72
C LYS A 141 20.37 24.33 -1.39
N ASN A 142 19.77 25.51 -1.26
CA ASN A 142 19.99 26.45 -0.16
C ASN A 142 18.64 26.90 0.45
N GLY A 143 18.14 26.19 1.46
CA GLY A 143 17.28 26.73 2.54
C GLY A 143 15.96 27.45 2.19
N GLY A 144 15.49 27.47 0.94
CA GLY A 144 14.31 28.23 0.51
C GLY A 144 13.15 27.42 -0.06
N ALA A 145 13.31 26.10 -0.22
CA ALA A 145 12.35 25.26 -0.95
C ALA A 145 10.93 25.28 -0.34
N LEU A 146 10.83 25.31 1.00
CA LEU A 146 9.54 25.44 1.69
C LEU A 146 8.86 26.77 1.36
N GLN A 147 9.60 27.88 1.44
CA GLN A 147 9.05 29.21 1.15
C GLN A 147 8.61 29.32 -0.31
N SER A 148 9.40 28.77 -1.24
CA SER A 148 9.04 28.70 -2.66
C SER A 148 7.78 27.86 -2.89
N ALA A 149 7.63 26.71 -2.22
CA ALA A 149 6.43 25.88 -2.31
C ALA A 149 5.19 26.62 -1.80
N LEU A 150 5.29 27.32 -0.66
CA LEU A 150 4.19 28.10 -0.09
C LEU A 150 3.80 29.27 -1.00
N GLN A 151 4.78 29.97 -1.59
CA GLN A 151 4.54 31.06 -2.55
C GLN A 151 3.92 30.55 -3.85
N SER A 152 4.40 29.42 -4.37
CA SER A 152 3.83 28.79 -5.56
C SER A 152 2.40 28.35 -5.30
N TYR A 153 2.10 27.75 -4.14
CA TYR A 153 0.74 27.42 -3.74
C TYR A 153 -0.16 28.67 -3.69
N SER A 154 0.28 29.73 -3.00
CA SER A 154 -0.49 30.97 -2.84
C SER A 154 -0.80 31.63 -4.20
N ARG A 155 0.17 31.61 -5.12
CA ARG A 155 0.00 32.14 -6.48
C ARG A 155 -0.97 31.32 -7.33
N GLU A 156 -0.91 29.99 -7.28
CA GLU A 156 -1.76 29.12 -8.11
C GLU A 156 -3.20 29.01 -7.56
N MET A 157 -3.38 29.13 -6.25
CA MET A 157 -4.69 29.04 -5.59
C MET A 157 -5.37 30.39 -5.38
N ASP A 158 -4.67 31.51 -5.60
CA ASP A 158 -5.08 32.86 -5.16
C ASP A 158 -5.45 32.93 -3.66
N GLU A 159 -4.93 31.99 -2.84
CA GLU A 159 -5.16 31.87 -1.41
C GLU A 159 -3.93 31.28 -0.71
N ASP A 160 -3.60 31.79 0.48
CA ASP A 160 -2.51 31.25 1.28
C ASP A 160 -2.74 29.80 1.71
N PHE A 161 -1.65 29.08 1.99
CA PHE A 161 -1.71 27.71 2.48
C PHE A 161 -2.53 27.65 3.78
N PRO A 162 -3.47 26.71 3.92
CA PRO A 162 -4.36 26.67 5.08
C PRO A 162 -3.58 26.43 6.37
N GLU A 163 -3.63 27.37 7.32
CA GLU A 163 -2.95 27.26 8.62
C GLU A 163 -3.80 26.55 9.69
N ASP A 164 -5.13 26.52 9.50
CA ASP A 164 -6.08 25.85 10.39
C ASP A 164 -6.13 24.33 10.14
N PRO A 165 -5.76 23.48 11.12
CA PRO A 165 -5.84 22.03 11.01
C PRO A 165 -7.24 21.50 10.68
N ALA A 166 -8.31 22.17 11.13
CA ALA A 166 -9.68 21.74 10.84
C ALA A 166 -10.02 21.94 9.36
N LYS A 167 -9.68 23.10 8.78
CA LYS A 167 -9.76 23.34 7.33
C LYS A 167 -8.93 22.32 6.54
N GLN A 168 -7.68 22.07 6.94
CA GLN A 168 -6.82 21.09 6.28
C GLN A 168 -7.44 19.68 6.28
N LEU A 169 -7.96 19.23 7.43
CA LEU A 169 -8.60 17.92 7.56
C LEU A 169 -9.86 17.84 6.68
N ALA A 170 -10.72 18.86 6.72
CA ALA A 170 -11.95 18.90 5.93
C ALA A 170 -11.67 18.77 4.42
N GLU A 171 -10.66 19.49 3.91
CA GLU A 171 -10.27 19.46 2.51
C GLU A 171 -9.65 18.12 2.11
N VAL A 172 -8.81 17.53 2.97
CA VAL A 172 -8.26 16.18 2.75
C VAL A 172 -9.37 15.13 2.69
N LEU A 173 -10.28 15.11 3.66
CA LEU A 173 -11.40 14.17 3.70
C LEU A 173 -12.26 14.31 2.43
N ARG A 174 -12.56 15.54 2.03
CA ARG A 174 -13.31 15.84 0.80
C ARG A 174 -12.60 15.37 -0.46
N SER A 175 -11.29 15.64 -0.59
CA SER A 175 -10.52 15.20 -1.76
C SER A 175 -10.48 13.68 -1.87
N MET A 176 -10.20 12.97 -0.76
CA MET A 176 -10.16 11.51 -0.75
C MET A 176 -11.53 10.90 -1.06
N ALA A 177 -12.61 11.44 -0.49
CA ALA A 177 -13.97 10.99 -0.75
C ALA A 177 -14.36 11.17 -2.23
N ARG A 178 -14.05 12.33 -2.83
CA ARG A 178 -14.29 12.60 -4.25
C ARG A 178 -13.43 11.74 -5.17
N ALA A 179 -12.17 11.51 -4.81
CA ALA A 179 -11.27 10.65 -5.56
C ALA A 179 -11.79 9.21 -5.64
N TRP A 180 -12.43 8.72 -4.57
CA TRP A 180 -13.12 7.44 -4.58
C TRP A 180 -14.31 7.44 -5.53
N GLU A 181 -15.17 8.46 -5.51
CA GLU A 181 -16.36 8.49 -6.37
C GLU A 181 -16.10 8.83 -7.85
N GLY A 182 -14.85 9.16 -8.21
CA GLY A 182 -14.45 9.45 -9.58
C GLY A 182 -14.71 8.29 -10.55
N THR A 183 -15.15 8.61 -11.77
CA THR A 183 -15.55 7.63 -12.80
C THR A 183 -14.45 6.61 -13.10
N SER A 184 -13.21 7.05 -13.30
CA SER A 184 -12.08 6.14 -13.58
C SER A 184 -11.79 5.22 -12.39
N ALA A 185 -11.87 5.73 -11.16
CA ALA A 185 -11.68 4.92 -9.95
C ALA A 185 -12.79 3.87 -9.79
N ARG A 186 -14.04 4.24 -10.11
CA ARG A 186 -15.20 3.33 -10.16
C ARG A 186 -15.00 2.18 -11.15
N LEU A 187 -14.60 2.49 -12.37
CA LEU A 187 -14.36 1.48 -13.41
C LEU A 187 -13.21 0.54 -13.02
N LEU A 188 -12.10 1.07 -12.49
CA LEU A 188 -10.96 0.27 -12.06
C LEU A 188 -11.33 -0.68 -10.91
N ARG A 189 -12.12 -0.25 -9.92
CA ARG A 189 -12.55 -1.13 -8.83
C ARG A 189 -13.57 -2.18 -9.30
N GLN A 190 -14.49 -1.82 -10.20
CA GLN A 190 -15.45 -2.77 -10.78
C GLN A 190 -14.73 -3.85 -11.61
N ALA A 191 -13.68 -3.47 -12.37
CA ALA A 191 -12.82 -4.42 -13.07
C ALA A 191 -12.10 -5.40 -12.12
N LYS A 192 -11.92 -5.02 -10.85
CA LYS A 192 -11.40 -5.86 -9.77
C LYS A 192 -12.49 -6.56 -8.95
N GLY A 193 -13.73 -6.58 -9.44
CA GLY A 193 -14.85 -7.27 -8.80
C GLY A 193 -15.54 -6.51 -7.66
N ALA A 194 -15.30 -5.21 -7.51
CA ALA A 194 -16.03 -4.40 -6.53
C ALA A 194 -17.50 -4.24 -6.93
N PRO A 195 -18.47 -4.35 -5.99
CA PRO A 195 -19.86 -4.03 -6.26
C PRO A 195 -20.03 -2.53 -6.57
N GLU A 196 -21.10 -2.17 -7.28
CA GLU A 196 -21.36 -0.77 -7.64
C GLU A 196 -21.42 0.17 -6.42
N GLY A 197 -22.01 -0.32 -5.32
CA GLY A 197 -22.14 0.41 -4.06
C GLY A 197 -20.92 0.33 -3.12
N ALA A 198 -19.76 -0.15 -3.59
CA ALA A 198 -18.56 -0.31 -2.79
C ALA A 198 -18.19 0.99 -2.04
N GLY A 199 -18.29 0.95 -0.72
CA GLY A 199 -18.00 2.09 0.16
C GLY A 199 -16.52 2.22 0.49
N LEU A 200 -16.12 3.46 0.80
CA LEU A 200 -14.81 3.79 1.35
C LEU A 200 -14.99 4.31 2.78
N GLY A 201 -14.46 3.62 3.78
CA GLY A 201 -14.20 4.23 5.08
C GLY A 201 -12.90 5.05 5.03
N LEU A 202 -12.72 5.97 5.97
CA LEU A 202 -11.47 6.67 6.19
C LEU A 202 -11.00 6.44 7.62
N VAL A 203 -9.69 6.41 7.81
CA VAL A 203 -9.05 6.29 9.12
C VAL A 203 -8.25 7.55 9.36
N VAL A 204 -8.52 8.22 10.48
CA VAL A 204 -7.72 9.35 10.98
C VAL A 204 -6.89 8.83 12.14
N GLN A 205 -5.57 8.93 12.04
CA GLN A 205 -4.64 8.32 12.99
C GLN A 205 -3.58 9.34 13.42
N GLU A 206 -3.26 9.37 14.71
CA GLU A 206 -2.16 10.16 15.25
C GLU A 206 -0.82 9.82 14.56
N MET A 207 -0.03 10.84 14.25
CA MET A 207 1.29 10.64 13.66
C MET A 207 2.29 10.15 14.71
N ALA A 208 2.89 8.98 14.45
CA ALA A 208 4.23 8.67 14.96
C ALA A 208 5.25 9.25 13.96
N GLN A 209 6.06 10.23 14.39
CA GLN A 209 6.79 11.09 13.46
C GLN A 209 7.94 10.37 12.78
N GLY A 210 8.66 9.47 13.47
CA GLY A 210 9.80 8.76 12.90
C GLY A 210 10.99 9.64 12.56
N ILE A 211 11.00 10.87 13.06
CA ILE A 211 12.04 11.88 12.88
C ILE A 211 12.32 12.46 14.25
N GLY A 212 13.60 12.55 14.63
CA GLY A 212 14.01 13.07 15.94
C GLY A 212 15.21 12.37 16.53
N GLN A 213 15.41 12.60 17.83
CA GLN A 213 16.54 12.08 18.56
C GLN A 213 16.40 10.58 18.84
N GLY A 214 17.54 9.93 19.07
CA GLY A 214 17.59 8.50 19.29
C GLY A 214 17.28 7.71 18.02
N ILE A 215 16.80 6.48 18.20
CA ILE A 215 16.40 5.62 17.08
C ILE A 215 15.01 6.08 16.65
N SER A 216 14.97 6.87 15.59
CA SER A 216 13.73 7.31 14.94
C SER A 216 13.76 6.99 13.45
N GLY A 217 12.66 6.45 12.94
CA GLY A 217 12.55 6.06 11.55
C GLY A 217 11.27 5.28 11.24
N SER A 218 11.10 4.89 9.98
CA SER A 218 9.95 4.10 9.55
C SER A 218 10.36 2.87 8.76
N GLY A 219 9.53 1.84 8.79
CA GLY A 219 9.85 0.59 8.12
C GLY A 219 8.65 -0.29 7.84
N VAL A 220 8.92 -1.34 7.09
CA VAL A 220 7.97 -2.43 6.85
C VAL A 220 8.66 -3.75 7.13
N ILE A 221 7.96 -4.66 7.81
CA ILE A 221 8.40 -6.03 8.09
C ILE A 221 7.34 -7.03 7.62
N GLN A 222 7.79 -8.17 7.10
CA GLN A 222 6.95 -9.33 6.82
C GLN A 222 7.75 -10.61 7.10
N PHE A 223 7.04 -11.73 7.26
CA PHE A 223 7.60 -12.97 7.80
C PHE A 223 7.66 -14.11 6.78
N VAL A 224 7.40 -13.77 5.51
CA VAL A 224 7.39 -14.72 4.40
C VAL A 224 7.95 -14.08 3.13
N ASP A 225 8.62 -14.86 2.30
CA ASP A 225 9.01 -14.46 0.95
C ASP A 225 7.77 -14.38 0.03
N PRO A 226 7.50 -13.22 -0.59
CA PRO A 226 6.27 -13.00 -1.36
C PRO A 226 6.26 -13.74 -2.71
N VAL A 227 7.40 -14.28 -3.15
CA VAL A 227 7.54 -15.03 -4.41
C VAL A 227 7.46 -16.53 -4.16
N THR A 228 8.12 -17.02 -3.10
CA THR A 228 8.23 -18.46 -2.82
C THR A 228 7.23 -18.95 -1.78
N GLY A 229 6.78 -18.09 -0.88
CA GLY A 229 5.99 -18.46 0.29
C GLY A 229 6.80 -19.07 1.43
N THR A 230 8.14 -19.12 1.33
CA THR A 230 8.97 -19.70 2.40
C THR A 230 9.04 -18.75 3.60
N PRO A 231 8.93 -19.25 4.84
CA PRO A 231 9.10 -18.44 6.04
C PRO A 231 10.47 -17.74 6.04
N ARG A 232 10.45 -16.40 6.12
CA ARG A 232 11.64 -15.56 6.16
C ARG A 232 11.27 -14.15 6.55
N ILE A 233 11.97 -13.59 7.54
CA ILE A 233 11.83 -12.18 7.87
C ILE A 233 12.49 -11.34 6.77
N ILE A 234 11.69 -10.52 6.09
CA ILE A 234 12.18 -9.55 5.12
C ILE A 234 11.52 -8.20 5.39
N GLY A 235 12.22 -7.12 5.03
CA GLY A 235 11.74 -5.79 5.26
C GLY A 235 12.83 -4.75 5.08
N ARG A 236 12.46 -3.49 5.25
CA ARG A 236 13.37 -2.36 5.17
C ARG A 236 13.02 -1.36 6.25
N TYR A 237 14.04 -0.77 6.87
CA TYR A 237 13.91 0.31 7.83
C TYR A 237 14.82 1.46 7.41
N LEU A 238 14.30 2.69 7.48
CA LEU A 238 15.06 3.89 7.18
C LEU A 238 14.97 4.83 8.40
N GLY A 239 16.12 5.35 8.83
CA GLY A 239 16.16 6.35 9.89
C GLY A 239 15.68 7.70 9.39
N GLN A 240 15.12 8.52 10.27
CA GLN A 240 14.64 9.88 9.97
C GLN A 240 13.68 9.91 8.76
N SER A 241 12.71 8.99 8.74
CA SER A 241 11.80 8.79 7.61
C SER A 241 10.36 8.56 8.05
N GLN A 242 9.44 8.71 7.08
CA GLN A 242 8.01 8.52 7.30
C GLN A 242 7.39 7.57 6.29
N GLY A 243 6.33 6.88 6.73
CA GLY A 243 5.57 5.96 5.87
C GLY A 243 6.47 4.89 5.25
N ARG A 244 6.34 4.71 3.93
CA ARG A 244 7.01 3.64 3.17
C ARG A 244 8.30 4.08 2.47
N ASP A 245 8.94 5.18 2.90
CA ASP A 245 10.16 5.70 2.25
C ASP A 245 11.33 4.71 2.27
N ALA A 246 11.41 3.84 3.28
CA ALA A 246 12.39 2.76 3.35
C ALA A 246 12.36 1.79 2.14
N LEU A 247 11.25 1.75 1.39
CA LEU A 247 11.12 0.92 0.19
C LEU A 247 11.61 1.61 -1.09
N LYS A 248 11.84 2.92 -1.06
CA LYS A 248 12.18 3.73 -2.23
C LYS A 248 13.68 3.98 -2.37
N THR A 249 14.45 3.74 -1.31
CA THR A 249 15.88 4.02 -1.26
C THR A 249 16.72 2.76 -1.01
N THR A 250 17.90 2.74 -1.61
CA THR A 250 18.93 1.73 -1.39
C THR A 250 19.59 1.86 -0.01
N GLU A 251 19.58 3.07 0.57
CA GLU A 251 20.19 3.39 1.86
C GLU A 251 19.45 2.81 3.07
N ALA A 252 18.21 2.35 2.88
CA ALA A 252 17.47 1.71 3.95
C ALA A 252 18.23 0.46 4.44
N MET A 253 18.15 0.21 5.74
CA MET A 253 18.74 -0.96 6.38
C MET A 253 17.85 -2.19 6.14
N TYR A 254 18.46 -3.37 6.23
CA TYR A 254 17.73 -4.63 6.33
C TYR A 254 17.12 -4.76 7.74
N LEU A 255 16.16 -5.67 7.92
CA LEU A 255 15.64 -5.94 9.26
C LEU A 255 16.48 -6.97 10.00
N THR A 256 16.88 -8.03 9.32
CA THR A 256 17.79 -9.06 9.83
C THR A 256 19.20 -8.84 9.32
N ARG A 257 20.19 -9.45 10.00
CA ARG A 257 21.59 -9.49 9.55
C ARG A 257 21.71 -9.94 8.10
N ASP A 258 22.31 -9.09 7.28
CA ASP A 258 22.51 -9.36 5.87
C ASP A 258 23.91 -8.91 5.44
N PRO A 259 24.69 -9.75 4.74
CA PRO A 259 26.03 -9.36 4.27
C PRO A 259 26.06 -8.11 3.37
N ARG A 260 24.92 -7.72 2.79
CA ARG A 260 24.82 -6.59 1.86
C ARG A 260 24.74 -5.23 2.57
N GLY A 261 24.52 -5.18 3.89
CA GLY A 261 24.42 -3.90 4.59
C GLY A 261 23.98 -3.99 6.06
N PRO A 262 23.87 -2.84 6.74
CA PRO A 262 23.46 -2.79 8.15
C PRO A 262 22.03 -3.30 8.34
N SER A 263 21.74 -3.74 9.56
CA SER A 263 20.44 -4.29 9.95
C SER A 263 19.85 -3.62 11.19
N LEU A 264 18.52 -3.58 11.27
CA LEU A 264 17.80 -3.14 12.47
C LEU A 264 18.03 -4.11 13.65
N GLU A 265 18.17 -5.41 13.37
CA GLU A 265 18.51 -6.44 14.35
C GLU A 265 19.83 -6.12 15.09
N ASP A 266 20.83 -5.59 14.39
CA ASP A 266 22.09 -5.17 15.02
C ASP A 266 22.00 -3.80 15.70
N LEU A 267 21.29 -2.84 15.09
CA LEU A 267 21.19 -1.48 15.62
C LEU A 267 20.29 -1.40 16.87
N ALA A 268 19.17 -2.12 16.87
CA ALA A 268 18.12 -2.06 17.87
C ALA A 268 17.50 -3.45 18.10
N PRO A 269 18.23 -4.39 18.73
CA PRO A 269 17.79 -5.77 18.90
C PRO A 269 16.46 -5.89 19.67
N GLU A 270 16.21 -5.00 20.65
CA GLU A 270 14.97 -4.96 21.43
C GLU A 270 13.75 -4.64 20.54
N ILE A 271 13.87 -3.61 19.69
CA ILE A 271 12.82 -3.22 18.74
C ILE A 271 12.57 -4.34 17.73
N PHE A 272 13.64 -4.98 17.23
CA PHE A 272 13.52 -6.11 16.32
C PHE A 272 12.82 -7.32 16.96
N ALA A 273 13.10 -7.60 18.23
CA ALA A 273 12.44 -8.66 18.98
C ALA A 273 10.95 -8.36 19.18
N GLU A 274 10.58 -7.11 19.52
CA GLU A 274 9.18 -6.68 19.62
C GLU A 274 8.44 -6.82 18.28
N LEU A 275 9.04 -6.38 17.18
CA LEU A 275 8.47 -6.53 15.83
C LEU A 275 8.23 -8.01 15.49
N SER A 276 9.18 -8.88 15.83
CA SER A 276 9.06 -10.32 15.60
C SER A 276 7.93 -10.94 16.41
N MET A 277 7.79 -10.53 17.68
CA MET A 277 6.66 -10.94 18.53
C MET A 277 5.32 -10.45 17.96
N PHE A 278 5.23 -9.20 17.51
CA PHE A 278 4.01 -8.67 16.89
C PHE A 278 3.65 -9.40 15.60
N GLY A 279 4.64 -9.76 14.79
CA GLY A 279 4.47 -10.62 13.63
C GLY A 279 3.83 -11.96 13.95
N ALA A 280 4.36 -12.66 14.97
CA ALA A 280 3.82 -13.93 15.43
C ALA A 280 2.38 -13.80 15.96
N ARG A 281 2.09 -12.75 16.74
CA ARG A 281 0.71 -12.46 17.21
C ARG A 281 -0.24 -12.20 16.05
N CYS A 282 0.20 -11.43 15.06
CA CYS A 282 -0.55 -11.17 13.83
C CYS A 282 -0.83 -12.46 13.07
N ARG A 283 0.16 -13.31 12.83
CA ARG A 283 -0.01 -14.61 12.14
C ARG A 283 -1.11 -15.44 12.81
N GLN A 284 -1.02 -15.62 14.13
CA GLN A 284 -1.94 -16.46 14.89
C GLN A 284 -3.36 -15.88 14.96
N ASN A 285 -3.50 -14.61 15.33
CA ASN A 285 -4.80 -14.02 15.65
C ASN A 285 -5.49 -13.34 14.46
N LEU A 286 -4.69 -12.88 13.49
CA LEU A 286 -5.22 -12.38 12.22
C LEU A 286 -5.47 -13.51 11.23
N ARG A 287 -4.90 -14.69 11.50
CA ARG A 287 -5.02 -15.93 10.72
C ARG A 287 -4.50 -15.73 9.30
N GLU A 288 -3.40 -15.00 9.13
CA GLU A 288 -2.84 -14.63 7.83
C GLU A 288 -1.38 -14.19 7.97
N GLU A 289 -0.59 -14.31 6.90
CA GLU A 289 0.73 -13.68 6.82
C GLU A 289 0.60 -12.19 6.51
N MET A 290 1.07 -11.38 7.46
CA MET A 290 0.88 -9.93 7.45
C MET A 290 2.20 -9.20 7.22
N GLN A 291 2.14 -8.15 6.41
CA GLN A 291 3.15 -7.11 6.35
C GLN A 291 2.77 -6.01 7.34
N VAL A 292 3.63 -5.76 8.32
CA VAL A 292 3.44 -4.72 9.33
C VAL A 292 4.18 -3.47 8.90
N GLU A 293 3.49 -2.35 8.87
CA GLU A 293 4.08 -1.01 8.75
C GLU A 293 4.28 -0.43 10.14
N PHE A 294 5.48 0.06 10.42
CA PHE A 294 5.83 0.58 11.74
C PHE A 294 6.65 1.85 11.67
N THR A 295 6.58 2.61 12.76
CA THR A 295 7.49 3.73 13.04
C THR A 295 8.17 3.45 14.37
N VAL A 296 9.44 3.82 14.47
CA VAL A 296 10.14 3.98 15.74
C VAL A 296 10.28 5.47 15.99
N ASP A 297 9.92 5.93 17.18
CA ASP A 297 10.06 7.32 17.59
C ASP A 297 10.75 7.40 18.96
N GLY A 298 12.00 7.87 18.99
CA GLY A 298 12.81 7.92 20.20
C GLY A 298 12.99 6.54 20.86
N GLY A 299 13.10 5.48 20.05
CA GLY A 299 13.18 4.09 20.50
C GLY A 299 11.84 3.44 20.83
N LYS A 300 10.71 4.16 20.77
CA LYS A 300 9.38 3.58 21.00
C LYS A 300 8.77 3.10 19.70
N LEU A 301 8.33 1.85 19.68
CA LEU A 301 7.72 1.23 18.51
C LEU A 301 6.21 1.56 18.44
N ALA A 302 5.76 1.98 17.25
CA ALA A 302 4.35 2.16 16.92
C ALA A 302 4.00 1.33 15.67
N VAL A 303 2.93 0.54 15.75
CA VAL A 303 2.40 -0.23 14.61
C VAL A 303 1.33 0.60 13.91
N LEU A 304 1.63 1.06 12.70
CA LEU A 304 0.77 1.99 11.96
C LEU A 304 -0.32 1.27 11.17
N ASP A 305 0.03 0.12 10.59
CA ASP A 305 -0.85 -0.68 9.75
C ASP A 305 -0.36 -2.12 9.70
N ALA A 306 -1.25 -3.05 9.37
CA ALA A 306 -0.89 -4.41 9.04
C ALA A 306 -1.71 -4.83 7.82
N GLY A 307 -1.02 -5.07 6.69
CA GLY A 307 -1.53 -5.49 5.40
C GLY A 307 -1.41 -7.00 5.19
N LYS A 308 -2.26 -7.64 4.37
CA LYS A 308 -1.90 -8.97 3.84
C LYS A 308 -0.63 -8.82 2.99
N VAL A 309 0.29 -9.78 3.07
CA VAL A 309 1.48 -9.77 2.20
C VAL A 309 1.05 -9.91 0.74
N ALA A 310 1.34 -8.90 -0.08
CA ALA A 310 1.21 -8.99 -1.53
C ALA A 310 2.18 -10.06 -2.05
N ARG A 311 1.65 -11.04 -2.79
CA ARG A 311 2.35 -12.32 -3.03
C ARG A 311 1.96 -12.96 -4.35
N SER A 312 2.83 -13.83 -4.85
CA SER A 312 2.57 -14.67 -6.03
C SER A 312 1.55 -15.78 -5.73
N SER A 313 0.95 -16.35 -6.77
CA SER A 313 0.10 -17.55 -6.68
C SER A 313 0.78 -18.70 -5.95
N ARG A 314 2.10 -18.89 -6.18
CA ARG A 314 2.91 -19.93 -5.51
C ARG A 314 3.05 -19.67 -4.02
N ALA A 315 3.36 -18.44 -3.66
CA ALA A 315 3.49 -18.02 -2.27
C ALA A 315 2.14 -18.11 -1.54
N GLY A 316 1.05 -17.70 -2.20
CA GLY A 316 -0.31 -17.81 -1.66
C GLY A 316 -0.70 -19.25 -1.31
N LEU A 317 -0.45 -20.20 -2.24
CA LEU A 317 -0.70 -21.62 -1.99
C LEU A 317 0.14 -22.14 -0.81
N ARG A 318 1.45 -21.87 -0.82
CA ARG A 318 2.36 -22.31 0.25
C ARG A 318 1.92 -21.76 1.62
N ILE A 319 1.60 -20.47 1.71
CA ILE A 319 1.15 -19.84 2.95
C ILE A 319 -0.16 -20.45 3.45
N ALA A 320 -1.12 -20.73 2.56
CA ALA A 320 -2.38 -21.36 2.96
C ALA A 320 -2.15 -22.77 3.54
N VAL A 321 -1.25 -23.54 2.93
CA VAL A 321 -0.85 -24.86 3.44
C VAL A 321 -0.12 -24.73 4.78
N ASP A 322 0.90 -23.88 4.87
CA ASP A 322 1.70 -23.69 6.09
C ASP A 322 0.81 -23.19 7.25
N LEU A 323 -0.15 -22.29 7.01
CA LEU A 323 -1.12 -21.86 8.03
C LEU A 323 -2.03 -23.01 8.51
N ALA A 324 -2.37 -23.95 7.64
CA ALA A 324 -3.20 -25.11 7.99
C ALA A 324 -2.41 -26.17 8.76
N ASP A 325 -1.17 -26.42 8.33
CA ASP A 325 -0.26 -27.35 8.99
C ASP A 325 0.14 -26.85 10.38
N ASP A 326 0.32 -25.54 10.54
CA ASP A 326 0.55 -24.88 11.83
C ASP A 326 -0.70 -24.78 12.71
N GLY A 327 -1.87 -25.22 12.22
CA GLY A 327 -3.14 -25.19 12.96
C GLY A 327 -3.75 -23.80 13.14
N VAL A 328 -3.24 -22.78 12.46
CA VAL A 328 -3.78 -21.40 12.48
C VAL A 328 -5.14 -21.33 11.77
N ILE A 329 -5.32 -22.14 10.73
CA ILE A 329 -6.57 -22.28 9.99
C ILE A 329 -6.91 -23.75 9.77
N THR A 330 -8.15 -24.05 9.43
CA THR A 330 -8.53 -25.41 9.05
C THR A 330 -8.11 -25.72 7.62
N ARG A 331 -7.97 -27.01 7.28
CA ARG A 331 -7.72 -27.43 5.89
C ARG A 331 -8.83 -26.97 4.93
N SER A 332 -10.08 -26.99 5.39
CA SER A 332 -11.23 -26.49 4.60
C SER A 332 -11.10 -25.00 4.29
N GLU A 333 -10.68 -24.19 5.28
CA GLU A 333 -10.39 -22.78 5.05
C GLU A 333 -9.20 -22.57 4.11
N ALA A 334 -8.15 -23.38 4.22
CA ALA A 334 -6.99 -23.29 3.32
C ALA A 334 -7.39 -23.51 1.86
N ILE A 335 -8.25 -24.49 1.58
CA ILE A 335 -8.79 -24.74 0.23
C ILE A 335 -9.54 -23.52 -0.29
N LEU A 336 -10.36 -22.88 0.54
CA LEU A 336 -11.14 -21.70 0.16
C LEU A 336 -10.28 -20.44 -0.06
N ARG A 337 -9.04 -20.41 0.43
CA ARG A 337 -8.11 -19.28 0.23
C ARG A 337 -7.30 -19.36 -1.05
N VAL A 338 -7.24 -20.53 -1.68
CA VAL A 338 -6.51 -20.72 -2.94
C VAL A 338 -7.48 -20.42 -4.08
N GLU A 339 -7.20 -19.35 -4.83
CA GLU A 339 -8.01 -19.04 -6.01
C GLU A 339 -7.87 -20.14 -7.07
N PRO A 340 -8.97 -20.60 -7.71
CA PRO A 340 -8.90 -21.67 -8.70
C PRO A 340 -7.91 -21.36 -9.85
N ARG A 341 -7.84 -20.09 -10.28
CA ARG A 341 -6.92 -19.65 -11.34
C ARG A 341 -5.44 -19.77 -10.96
N ALA A 342 -5.11 -19.64 -9.68
CA ALA A 342 -3.74 -19.77 -9.20
C ALA A 342 -3.16 -21.16 -9.48
N LEU A 343 -3.99 -22.22 -9.43
CA LEU A 343 -3.56 -23.57 -9.74
C LEU A 343 -3.13 -23.71 -11.20
N THR A 344 -3.91 -23.16 -12.14
CA THR A 344 -3.55 -23.18 -13.56
C THR A 344 -2.20 -22.49 -13.80
N GLU A 345 -1.96 -21.32 -13.19
CA GLU A 345 -0.67 -20.62 -13.32
C GLU A 345 0.51 -21.46 -12.81
N LEU A 346 0.31 -22.25 -11.75
CA LEU A 346 1.33 -23.12 -11.16
C LEU A 346 1.62 -24.36 -12.00
N LEU A 347 0.73 -24.75 -12.92
CA LEU A 347 0.97 -25.86 -13.86
C LEU A 347 1.89 -25.46 -15.03
N HIS A 348 2.17 -24.17 -15.20
CA HIS A 348 3.04 -23.66 -16.26
C HIS A 348 4.41 -23.23 -15.71
N PRO A 349 5.49 -23.34 -16.52
CA PRO A 349 6.77 -22.74 -16.17
C PRO A 349 6.62 -21.24 -15.92
N GLN A 350 7.40 -20.69 -14.99
CA GLN A 350 7.32 -19.28 -14.61
C GLN A 350 8.71 -18.64 -14.68
N VAL A 351 8.78 -17.38 -15.11
CA VAL A 351 10.02 -16.59 -15.06
C VAL A 351 10.15 -15.98 -13.67
N ASP A 352 11.30 -16.15 -13.00
CA ASP A 352 11.53 -15.55 -11.67
C ASP A 352 11.33 -14.02 -11.75
N PRO A 353 10.39 -13.42 -10.98
CA PRO A 353 10.16 -11.98 -10.94
C PRO A 353 11.38 -11.17 -10.50
N ARG A 354 12.37 -11.78 -9.86
CA ARG A 354 13.58 -11.14 -9.34
C ARG A 354 14.77 -11.20 -10.29
N GLY A 355 14.69 -11.99 -11.35
CA GLY A 355 15.73 -12.07 -12.37
C GLY A 355 15.85 -10.76 -13.15
N LEU A 356 17.06 -10.44 -13.63
CA LEU A 356 17.26 -9.36 -14.60
C LEU A 356 16.47 -9.67 -15.88
N ARG A 357 15.82 -8.65 -16.46
CA ARG A 357 14.95 -8.78 -17.63
C ARG A 357 15.20 -7.65 -18.60
N ASP A 358 15.58 -8.00 -19.82
CA ASP A 358 15.59 -7.07 -20.94
C ASP A 358 14.20 -7.07 -21.59
N VAL A 359 13.36 -6.12 -21.17
CA VAL A 359 11.99 -5.99 -21.68
C VAL A 359 12.01 -5.20 -22.99
N ILE A 360 11.87 -5.89 -24.12
CA ILE A 360 11.83 -5.28 -25.45
C ILE A 360 10.41 -4.88 -25.89
N VAL A 361 9.38 -5.58 -25.42
CA VAL A 361 7.98 -5.36 -25.82
C VAL A 361 7.01 -5.82 -24.73
N ARG A 362 5.78 -5.29 -24.74
CA ARG A 362 4.66 -5.77 -23.91
C ARG A 362 3.45 -6.06 -24.79
N GLY A 363 2.67 -7.07 -24.44
CA GLY A 363 1.48 -7.51 -25.16
C GLY A 363 0.38 -7.99 -24.21
N ILE A 364 -0.66 -8.59 -24.77
CA ILE A 364 -1.79 -9.14 -24.02
C ILE A 364 -1.42 -10.54 -23.51
N ALA A 365 -1.64 -10.80 -22.22
CA ALA A 365 -1.40 -12.09 -21.58
C ALA A 365 -2.52 -13.10 -21.91
N ALA A 366 -2.57 -13.56 -23.16
CA ALA A 366 -3.60 -14.47 -23.67
C ALA A 366 -3.55 -15.86 -22.99
N SER A 367 -2.36 -16.37 -22.71
CA SER A 367 -2.14 -17.65 -22.04
C SER A 367 -1.01 -17.54 -21.00
N PRO A 368 -1.12 -18.14 -19.80
CA PRO A 368 -0.10 -18.07 -18.77
C PRO A 368 1.13 -18.93 -19.11
N GLY A 369 2.29 -18.51 -18.61
CA GLY A 369 3.53 -19.29 -18.66
C GLY A 369 4.74 -18.49 -19.15
N GLY A 370 5.92 -18.99 -18.80
CA GLY A 370 7.21 -18.54 -19.29
C GLY A 370 7.80 -19.55 -20.27
N ALA A 371 8.37 -19.07 -21.36
CA ALA A 371 9.03 -19.91 -22.36
C ALA A 371 10.32 -19.27 -22.83
N THR A 372 11.28 -20.11 -23.21
CA THR A 372 12.55 -19.71 -23.82
C THR A 372 12.78 -20.54 -25.07
N GLY A 373 13.18 -19.90 -26.17
CA GLY A 373 13.45 -20.61 -27.41
C GLY A 373 13.95 -19.68 -28.51
N ARG A 374 14.41 -20.26 -29.62
CA ARG A 374 14.79 -19.50 -30.82
C ARG A 374 13.56 -18.94 -31.52
N ILE A 375 13.64 -17.70 -32.00
CA ILE A 375 12.58 -17.08 -32.80
C ILE A 375 12.47 -17.81 -34.15
N VAL A 376 11.25 -18.20 -34.52
CA VAL A 376 10.90 -18.74 -35.83
C VAL A 376 9.66 -18.04 -36.38
N PHE A 377 9.57 -17.89 -37.70
CA PHE A 377 8.51 -17.09 -38.34
C PHE A 377 7.47 -17.92 -39.12
N SER A 378 7.60 -19.26 -39.13
CA SER A 378 6.70 -20.15 -39.84
C SER A 378 6.39 -21.43 -39.07
N SER A 379 5.19 -21.97 -39.29
CA SER A 379 4.74 -23.24 -38.71
C SER A 379 5.66 -24.41 -39.09
N ALA A 380 6.20 -24.42 -40.31
CA ALA A 380 7.17 -25.42 -40.75
C ALA A 380 8.51 -25.33 -39.98
N ALA A 381 9.00 -24.10 -39.73
CA ALA A 381 10.23 -23.89 -38.96
C ALA A 381 10.07 -24.29 -37.48
N ALA A 382 8.89 -24.06 -36.89
CA ALA A 382 8.58 -24.53 -35.55
C ALA A 382 8.61 -26.05 -35.45
N GLN A 383 7.94 -26.75 -36.38
CA GLN A 383 7.97 -28.22 -36.47
C GLN A 383 9.39 -28.77 -36.68
N ALA A 384 10.18 -28.13 -37.55
CA ALA A 384 11.57 -28.53 -37.78
C ALA A 384 12.44 -28.34 -36.52
N SER A 385 12.19 -27.29 -35.73
CA SER A 385 12.92 -27.05 -34.47
C SER A 385 12.55 -28.10 -33.42
N ALA A 386 11.26 -28.41 -33.28
CA ALA A 386 10.78 -29.48 -32.41
C ALA A 386 11.38 -30.85 -32.78
N ALA A 387 11.48 -31.18 -34.08
CA ALA A 387 12.11 -32.41 -34.55
C ALA A 387 13.61 -32.52 -34.19
N ARG A 388 14.30 -31.38 -33.98
CA ARG A 388 15.68 -31.32 -33.51
C ARG A 388 15.80 -31.23 -31.98
N GLY A 389 14.68 -31.21 -31.25
CA GLY A 389 14.68 -30.96 -29.80
C GLY A 389 15.10 -29.53 -29.42
N GLU A 390 15.02 -28.59 -30.36
CA GLU A 390 15.36 -27.18 -30.12
C GLU A 390 14.07 -26.39 -29.77
N PRO A 391 13.95 -25.83 -28.56
CA PRO A 391 12.79 -25.04 -28.22
C PRO A 391 12.74 -23.76 -29.07
N CYS A 392 11.56 -23.41 -29.56
CA CYS A 392 11.35 -22.25 -30.42
C CYS A 392 10.15 -21.40 -29.97
N ILE A 393 10.14 -20.13 -30.37
CA ILE A 393 9.06 -19.18 -30.17
C ILE A 393 8.54 -18.82 -31.56
N LEU A 394 7.28 -19.19 -31.84
CA LEU A 394 6.63 -18.90 -33.11
C LEU A 394 6.13 -17.45 -33.10
N VAL A 395 6.71 -16.61 -33.97
CA VAL A 395 6.31 -15.21 -34.12
C VAL A 395 5.53 -15.05 -35.41
N ARG A 396 4.29 -14.54 -35.29
CA ARG A 396 3.36 -14.33 -36.40
C ARG A 396 2.77 -12.93 -36.33
N ARG A 397 2.19 -12.45 -37.43
CA ARG A 397 1.38 -11.22 -37.36
C ARG A 397 0.06 -11.50 -36.64
N GLU A 398 -0.59 -12.58 -37.04
CA GLU A 398 -1.78 -13.17 -36.46
C GLU A 398 -1.69 -14.69 -36.69
N THR A 399 -2.36 -15.49 -35.86
CA THR A 399 -2.45 -16.93 -36.04
C THR A 399 -3.60 -17.30 -36.97
N ALA A 400 -3.35 -18.23 -37.89
CA ALA A 400 -4.37 -18.78 -38.79
C ALA A 400 -4.53 -20.29 -38.56
N PRO A 401 -5.64 -20.93 -38.99
CA PRO A 401 -5.86 -22.37 -38.78
C PRO A 401 -4.71 -23.28 -39.26
N GLU A 402 -4.00 -22.89 -40.32
CA GLU A 402 -2.83 -23.58 -40.83
C GLU A 402 -1.60 -23.56 -39.89
N ASP A 403 -1.53 -22.60 -38.97
CA ASP A 403 -0.44 -22.45 -38.01
C ASP A 403 -0.54 -23.44 -36.83
N ILE A 404 -1.66 -24.17 -36.69
CA ILE A 404 -1.95 -25.02 -35.51
C ILE A 404 -0.84 -26.04 -35.20
N ARG A 405 -0.24 -26.65 -36.23
CA ARG A 405 0.85 -27.62 -36.05
C ARG A 405 2.12 -26.95 -35.54
N GLY A 406 2.40 -25.75 -36.03
CA GLY A 406 3.51 -24.92 -35.60
C GLY A 406 3.32 -24.42 -34.17
N MET A 407 2.11 -23.97 -33.84
CA MET A 407 1.74 -23.54 -32.49
C MET A 407 1.93 -24.66 -31.47
N HIS A 408 1.50 -25.89 -31.80
CA HIS A 408 1.69 -27.06 -30.94
C HIS A 408 3.18 -27.46 -30.81
N SER A 409 4.00 -27.16 -31.81
CA SER A 409 5.43 -27.50 -31.82
C SER A 409 6.31 -26.45 -31.14
N ALA A 410 5.80 -25.23 -30.96
CA ALA A 410 6.52 -24.13 -30.34
C ALA A 410 6.37 -24.15 -28.82
N ALA A 411 7.40 -23.67 -28.12
CA ALA A 411 7.36 -23.47 -26.68
C ALA A 411 6.49 -22.25 -26.29
N ALA A 412 6.37 -21.27 -27.20
CA ALA A 412 5.47 -20.14 -27.08
C ALA A 412 5.10 -19.56 -28.44
N VAL A 413 4.04 -18.75 -28.46
CA VAL A 413 3.56 -18.00 -29.62
C VAL A 413 3.52 -16.52 -29.26
N LEU A 414 4.01 -15.68 -30.16
CA LEU A 414 3.93 -14.21 -30.08
C LEU A 414 3.27 -13.68 -31.34
N THR A 415 2.22 -12.88 -31.19
CA THR A 415 1.53 -12.25 -32.32
C THR A 415 1.67 -10.73 -32.30
N GLU A 416 1.74 -10.11 -33.49
CA GLU A 416 1.69 -8.65 -33.66
C GLU A 416 0.29 -8.09 -33.34
N ARG A 417 -0.74 -8.87 -33.71
CA ARG A 417 -2.16 -8.53 -33.59
C ARG A 417 -2.91 -9.67 -32.88
N GLY A 418 -4.05 -9.34 -32.30
CA GLY A 418 -4.92 -10.28 -31.59
C GLY A 418 -5.25 -9.82 -30.17
N GLY A 419 -6.44 -10.20 -29.70
CA GLY A 419 -6.91 -9.98 -28.33
C GLY A 419 -6.88 -11.25 -27.48
N MET A 420 -7.56 -11.21 -26.33
CA MET A 420 -7.69 -12.36 -25.42
C MET A 420 -8.39 -13.59 -26.05
N THR A 421 -9.18 -13.39 -27.11
CA THR A 421 -9.97 -14.41 -27.79
C THR A 421 -9.42 -14.77 -29.18
N SER A 422 -8.18 -14.38 -29.46
CA SER A 422 -7.58 -14.49 -30.80
C SER A 422 -6.89 -15.82 -31.07
#